data_AF-A0A8T6VD36-F1
#
_entry.id   AF-A0A8T6VD36-F1
#
_cell.length_a   1.000
_cell.length_b   1.000
_cell.length_c   1.000
_cell.angle_alpha   90.00
_cell.angle_beta   90.00
_cell.angle_gamma   90.00
#
_symmetry.space_group_name_H-M   'P 1'
#
loop_
_entity.id
_entity.type
_entity.pdbx_description
1 polymer ?
#
loop_
_entity_poly.entity_id
_entity_poly.type
_entity_poly.pdbx_seq_one_letter_code
_entity_poly.pdbx_strand_id
1 'polypeptide(L)'
;RIGDLLAELVKRGAAFHHAGLSGAHRRLIEKAFRNGKIKILTATPTLAFGVNLPARMVVVHDYRRYEPGYGYYPISVLEYKQMAGRAGRPRYDKVGEAILLAKNEDEQDYLLESYVLAQPERIWSKLAVERVLRSHVLATIAADFAHTEQGIYDFFSKTFYAYQYEAKAIQGVITKILKFLHDERMIEVSGKDIHATKFGRRISELYIDPVTGVLVREALQIRAPRLTDLSYLHMISHTPDMFPKLRPYSREIDELALFVDQHGSEFMFPVPSEWEDHIAFEEFLGEAKLAWVLESWIAETSEDEMIGKFTVQPGDLYRTIDSAKWLLHASHELARLFKHKDILPSLSEVMQRVQKGVKRELLPLVRLEGIGRVRARILYNANLKTIADLKKAHIKKLTSLPLIGLKVAKKIKDQTGGFIKSEEWKKLKKGEESEQKAITEY
;
A
#
# COMPACT_ATOMS: atom_id res chain seq x y z
N ARG A 1 5.45 -17.96 -13.85
CA ARG A 1 5.23 -16.87 -12.85
C ARG A 1 4.30 -15.82 -13.45
N ILE A 2 3.70 -14.92 -12.66
CA ILE A 2 2.76 -13.90 -13.21
C ILE A 2 3.44 -12.96 -14.22
N GLY A 3 4.71 -12.59 -13.98
CA GLY A 3 5.50 -11.79 -14.91
C GLY A 3 5.82 -12.53 -16.21
N ASP A 4 6.18 -13.82 -16.13
CA ASP A 4 6.47 -14.64 -17.31
C ASP A 4 5.21 -14.84 -18.16
N LEU A 5 4.08 -15.17 -17.51
CA LEU A 5 2.78 -15.30 -18.17
C LEU A 5 2.39 -13.99 -18.87
N LEU A 6 2.55 -12.86 -18.19
CA LEU A 6 2.30 -11.55 -18.78
C LEU A 6 3.20 -11.31 -20.00
N ALA A 7 4.49 -11.63 -19.92
CA ALA A 7 5.43 -11.46 -21.02
C ALA A 7 5.06 -12.35 -22.22
N GLU A 8 4.65 -13.59 -22.00
CA GLU A 8 4.18 -14.51 -23.03
C GLU A 8 2.91 -14.00 -23.73
N LEU A 9 1.95 -13.49 -22.96
CA LEU A 9 0.73 -12.90 -23.52
C LEU A 9 1.04 -11.64 -24.34
N VAL A 10 1.93 -10.78 -23.84
CA VAL A 10 2.31 -9.53 -24.52
C VAL A 10 2.98 -9.82 -25.86
N LYS A 11 3.82 -10.87 -25.94
CA LYS A 11 4.39 -11.34 -27.23
C LYS A 11 3.32 -11.74 -28.24
N ARG A 12 2.14 -12.15 -27.79
CA ARG A 12 0.98 -12.51 -28.63
C ARG A 12 -0.01 -11.36 -28.81
N GLY A 13 0.31 -10.15 -28.35
CA GLY A 13 -0.56 -8.97 -28.47
C GLY A 13 -1.70 -8.90 -27.46
N ALA A 14 -1.67 -9.71 -26.39
CA ALA A 14 -2.64 -9.69 -25.30
C ALA A 14 -1.99 -9.33 -23.96
N ALA A 15 -2.73 -8.80 -23.00
CA ALA A 15 -2.24 -8.60 -21.64
C ALA A 15 -3.39 -8.58 -20.63
N PHE A 16 -3.06 -8.72 -19.35
CA PHE A 16 -3.97 -8.47 -18.23
C PHE A 16 -3.48 -7.29 -17.37
N HIS A 17 -4.39 -6.57 -16.71
CA HIS A 17 -4.10 -5.42 -15.84
C HIS A 17 -4.92 -5.46 -14.55
N HIS A 18 -4.24 -5.46 -13.40
CA HIS A 18 -4.88 -5.38 -12.08
C HIS A 18 -3.92 -4.77 -11.05
N ALA A 19 -4.44 -4.44 -9.87
CA ALA A 19 -3.69 -3.83 -8.79
C ALA A 19 -2.48 -4.66 -8.31
N GLY A 20 -2.54 -5.99 -8.45
CA GLY A 20 -1.45 -6.90 -8.11
C GLY A 20 -0.23 -6.84 -9.02
N LEU A 21 -0.30 -6.18 -10.18
CA LEU A 21 0.88 -5.93 -11.00
C LEU A 21 1.71 -4.78 -10.42
N SER A 22 3.04 -4.92 -10.50
CA SER A 22 3.96 -3.83 -10.15
C SER A 22 3.63 -2.55 -10.95
N GLY A 23 3.86 -1.38 -10.34
CA GLY A 23 3.60 -0.11 -11.02
C GLY A 23 4.40 0.05 -12.32
N ALA A 24 5.59 -0.57 -12.40
CA ALA A 24 6.38 -0.59 -13.62
C ALA A 24 5.73 -1.40 -14.74
N HIS A 25 5.23 -2.61 -14.44
CA HIS A 25 4.52 -3.44 -15.42
C HIS A 25 3.24 -2.76 -15.90
N ARG A 26 2.44 -2.18 -14.99
CA ARG A 26 1.22 -1.44 -15.35
C ARG A 26 1.51 -0.32 -16.36
N ARG A 27 2.52 0.51 -16.10
CA ARG A 27 2.94 1.59 -17.03
C ARG A 27 3.40 1.07 -18.39
N LEU A 28 4.12 -0.06 -18.43
CA LEU A 28 4.57 -0.66 -19.68
C LEU A 28 3.40 -1.17 -20.52
N ILE A 29 2.45 -1.87 -19.90
CA ILE A 29 1.24 -2.38 -20.55
C ILE A 29 0.38 -1.23 -21.07
N GLU A 30 0.12 -0.22 -20.24
CA GLU A 30 -0.67 0.97 -20.62
C GLU A 30 -0.06 1.69 -21.83
N LYS A 31 1.27 1.88 -21.84
CA LYS A 31 1.99 2.46 -22.97
C LYS A 31 1.91 1.59 -24.22
N ALA A 32 2.08 0.28 -24.07
CA ALA A 32 2.05 -0.66 -25.19
C ALA A 32 0.64 -0.78 -25.81
N PHE A 33 -0.42 -0.75 -24.98
CA PHE A 33 -1.80 -0.72 -25.44
C PHE A 33 -2.15 0.60 -26.14
N ARG A 34 -1.77 1.75 -25.57
CA ARG A 34 -1.98 3.07 -26.19
C ARG A 34 -1.29 3.18 -27.55
N ASN A 35 -0.12 2.58 -27.70
CA ASN A 35 0.63 2.54 -28.96
C ASN A 35 0.14 1.45 -29.93
N GLY A 36 -0.93 0.72 -29.60
CA GLY A 36 -1.51 -0.32 -30.44
C GLY A 36 -0.63 -1.57 -30.62
N LYS A 37 0.38 -1.77 -29.77
CA LYS A 37 1.22 -2.99 -29.77
C LYS A 37 0.49 -4.15 -29.10
N ILE A 38 -0.21 -3.85 -28.00
CA ILE A 38 -1.17 -4.78 -27.38
C ILE A 38 -2.53 -4.49 -28.01
N LYS A 39 -3.20 -5.52 -28.51
CA LYS A 39 -4.51 -5.45 -29.15
C LYS A 39 -5.65 -5.75 -28.20
N ILE A 40 -5.43 -6.64 -27.23
CA ILE A 40 -6.43 -7.08 -26.26
C ILE A 40 -5.89 -6.85 -24.86
N LEU A 41 -6.67 -6.18 -24.01
CA LEU A 41 -6.32 -5.95 -22.61
C LEU A 41 -7.51 -6.36 -21.74
N THR A 42 -7.32 -7.37 -20.89
CA THR A 42 -8.27 -7.71 -19.84
C THR A 42 -7.90 -6.98 -18.55
N ALA A 43 -8.87 -6.45 -17.82
CA ALA A 43 -8.55 -5.68 -16.61
C ALA A 43 -9.61 -5.83 -15.52
N THR A 44 -9.18 -5.67 -14.27
CA THR A 44 -10.11 -5.52 -13.14
C THR A 44 -10.64 -4.07 -13.08
N PRO A 45 -11.74 -3.79 -12.34
CA PRO A 45 -12.38 -2.47 -12.31
C PRO A 45 -11.45 -1.30 -11.94
N THR A 46 -10.32 -1.57 -11.30
CA THR A 46 -9.31 -0.54 -10.96
C THR A 46 -8.81 0.25 -12.17
N LEU A 47 -8.74 -0.36 -13.36
CA LEU A 47 -8.38 0.34 -14.58
C LEU A 47 -9.48 1.30 -15.06
N ALA A 48 -10.76 0.99 -14.76
CA ALA A 48 -11.91 1.78 -15.19
C ALA A 48 -11.92 3.20 -14.62
N PHE A 49 -11.25 3.41 -13.48
CA PHE A 49 -11.18 4.70 -12.79
C PHE A 49 -9.78 5.36 -12.84
N GLY A 50 -8.72 4.57 -13.01
CA GLY A 50 -7.36 5.05 -12.71
C GLY A 50 -6.56 5.69 -13.86
N VAL A 51 -6.90 5.41 -15.12
CA VAL A 51 -6.05 5.80 -16.27
C VAL A 51 -6.89 6.16 -17.48
N ASN A 52 -6.55 7.21 -18.23
CA ASN A 52 -7.15 7.48 -19.53
C ASN A 52 -6.60 6.50 -20.59
N LEU A 53 -7.36 5.44 -20.86
CA LEU A 53 -6.99 4.36 -21.77
C LEU A 53 -8.24 3.91 -22.56
N PRO A 54 -8.60 4.62 -23.64
CA PRO A 54 -9.73 4.28 -24.48
C PRO A 54 -9.41 3.09 -25.40
N ALA A 55 -10.44 2.33 -25.77
CA ALA A 55 -10.37 1.22 -26.71
C ALA A 55 -11.51 1.33 -27.72
N ARG A 56 -11.36 0.79 -28.94
CA ARG A 56 -12.47 0.79 -29.91
C ARG A 56 -13.71 0.08 -29.35
N MET A 57 -13.48 -1.06 -28.70
CA MET A 57 -14.50 -1.89 -28.09
C MET A 57 -14.17 -2.13 -26.61
N VAL A 58 -15.19 -2.11 -25.76
CA VAL A 58 -15.12 -2.52 -24.36
C VAL A 58 -16.09 -3.68 -24.15
N VAL A 59 -15.62 -4.75 -23.52
CA VAL A 59 -16.46 -5.90 -23.15
C VAL A 59 -16.50 -5.97 -21.63
N VAL A 60 -17.68 -5.80 -21.05
CA VAL A 60 -17.97 -5.99 -19.63
C VAL A 60 -18.45 -7.44 -19.46
N HIS A 61 -17.55 -8.28 -18.94
CA HIS A 61 -17.78 -9.72 -18.85
C HIS A 61 -18.76 -10.12 -17.73
N ASP A 62 -18.71 -9.44 -16.59
CA ASP A 62 -19.59 -9.72 -15.45
C ASP A 62 -20.06 -8.40 -14.84
N TYR A 63 -21.35 -8.33 -14.50
CA TYR A 63 -21.95 -7.22 -13.78
C TYR A 63 -21.97 -7.48 -12.27
N ARG A 64 -21.52 -8.64 -11.80
CA ARG A 64 -21.42 -8.96 -10.37
C ARG A 64 -19.96 -8.93 -9.91
N ARG A 65 -19.76 -8.52 -8.66
CA ARG A 65 -18.47 -8.51 -7.98
C ARG A 65 -18.61 -9.18 -6.63
N TYR A 66 -17.57 -9.87 -6.17
CA TYR A 66 -17.52 -10.48 -4.85
C TYR A 66 -17.00 -9.48 -3.80
N GLU A 67 -17.57 -9.47 -2.60
CA GLU A 67 -17.07 -8.75 -1.40
C GLU A 67 -17.01 -9.77 -0.30
N PRO A 68 -15.87 -9.82 0.41
CA PRO A 68 -15.77 -10.56 1.65
C PRO A 68 -16.94 -10.22 2.59
N GLY A 69 -17.62 -11.26 3.08
CA GLY A 69 -18.76 -11.13 4.01
C GLY A 69 -20.13 -10.93 3.36
N TYR A 70 -20.21 -10.44 2.10
CA TYR A 70 -21.50 -10.19 1.43
C TYR A 70 -21.75 -11.09 0.20
N GLY A 71 -20.72 -11.77 -0.31
CA GLY A 71 -20.85 -12.63 -1.49
C GLY A 71 -20.81 -11.83 -2.79
N TYR A 72 -21.43 -12.37 -3.85
CA TYR A 72 -21.55 -11.68 -5.13
C TYR A 72 -22.74 -10.73 -5.16
N TYR A 73 -22.50 -9.47 -5.48
CA TYR A 73 -23.53 -8.44 -5.65
C TYR A 73 -23.30 -7.65 -6.95
N PRO A 74 -24.35 -7.04 -7.53
CA PRO A 74 -24.23 -6.24 -8.74
C PRO A 74 -23.33 -5.01 -8.54
N ILE A 75 -22.54 -4.69 -9.56
CA ILE A 75 -21.85 -3.40 -9.67
C ILE A 75 -22.87 -2.28 -9.86
N SER A 76 -22.49 -1.06 -9.51
CA SER A 76 -23.34 0.12 -9.75
C SER A 76 -23.48 0.43 -11.24
N VAL A 77 -24.57 1.11 -11.60
CA VAL A 77 -24.78 1.66 -12.95
C VAL A 77 -23.67 2.65 -13.27
N LEU A 78 -23.25 3.48 -12.32
CA LEU A 78 -22.10 4.38 -12.49
C LEU A 78 -20.82 3.63 -12.87
N GLU A 79 -20.49 2.53 -12.19
CA GLU A 79 -19.33 1.68 -12.52
C GLU A 79 -19.42 1.14 -13.96
N TYR A 80 -20.59 0.61 -14.34
CA TYR A 80 -20.82 0.15 -15.71
C TYR A 80 -20.62 1.27 -16.74
N LYS A 81 -21.23 2.44 -16.55
CA LYS A 81 -21.12 3.57 -17.49
C LYS A 81 -19.68 4.07 -17.60
N GLN A 82 -18.91 4.03 -16.52
CA GLN A 82 -17.49 4.38 -16.52
C GLN A 82 -16.64 3.37 -17.33
N MET A 83 -17.00 2.08 -17.30
CA MET A 83 -16.38 1.07 -18.17
C MET A 83 -16.79 1.27 -19.63
N ALA A 84 -18.09 1.34 -19.90
CA ALA A 84 -18.64 1.52 -21.24
C ALA A 84 -18.15 2.81 -21.92
N GLY A 85 -18.02 3.90 -21.17
CA GLY A 85 -17.52 5.19 -21.65
C GLY A 85 -16.05 5.20 -22.12
N ARG A 86 -15.33 4.08 -21.94
CA ARG A 86 -13.98 3.89 -22.50
C ARG A 86 -13.99 3.36 -23.93
N ALA A 87 -15.16 2.97 -24.44
CA ALA A 87 -15.33 2.57 -25.82
C ALA A 87 -15.30 3.79 -26.75
N GLY A 88 -14.57 3.64 -27.86
CA GLY A 88 -14.29 4.70 -28.83
C GLY A 88 -13.01 5.46 -28.49
N ARG A 89 -12.02 5.42 -29.39
CA ARG A 89 -10.80 6.23 -29.27
C ARG A 89 -11.00 7.54 -30.02
N PRO A 90 -10.95 8.69 -29.33
CA PRO A 90 -10.99 9.99 -29.98
C PRO A 90 -9.94 10.07 -31.10
N ARG A 91 -10.34 10.58 -32.27
CA ARG A 91 -9.54 10.71 -33.51
C ARG A 91 -9.30 9.44 -34.33
N TYR A 92 -9.55 8.24 -33.80
CA TYR A 92 -9.30 7.00 -34.54
C TYR A 92 -10.58 6.27 -34.94
N ASP A 93 -11.57 6.24 -34.04
CA ASP A 93 -12.80 5.49 -34.25
C ASP A 93 -13.97 6.45 -34.53
N LYS A 94 -14.80 6.11 -35.52
CA LYS A 94 -16.07 6.84 -35.78
C LYS A 94 -17.16 6.47 -34.76
N VAL A 95 -17.11 5.24 -34.27
CA VAL A 95 -18.07 4.65 -33.32
C VAL A 95 -17.28 3.83 -32.30
N GLY A 96 -17.66 3.92 -31.03
CA GLY A 96 -17.20 3.05 -29.96
C GLY A 96 -18.27 2.03 -29.61
N GLU A 97 -17.89 0.78 -29.33
CA GLU A 97 -18.81 -0.31 -29.00
C GLU A 97 -18.60 -0.78 -27.56
N ALA A 98 -19.65 -0.77 -26.74
CA ALA A 98 -19.63 -1.33 -25.40
C ALA A 98 -20.58 -2.52 -25.35
N ILE A 99 -20.06 -3.68 -24.96
CA ILE A 99 -20.80 -4.95 -24.90
C ILE A 99 -20.88 -5.37 -23.43
N LEU A 100 -22.09 -5.62 -22.94
CA LEU A 100 -22.36 -6.21 -21.63
C LEU A 100 -22.84 -7.65 -21.84
N LEU A 101 -22.10 -8.63 -21.31
CA LEU A 101 -22.40 -10.03 -21.55
C LEU A 101 -23.55 -10.52 -20.65
N ALA A 102 -24.55 -11.14 -21.28
CA ALA A 102 -25.63 -11.89 -20.64
C ALA A 102 -25.51 -13.38 -20.98
N LYS A 103 -25.96 -14.25 -20.09
CA LYS A 103 -25.93 -15.71 -20.24
C LYS A 103 -27.19 -16.26 -20.92
N ASN A 104 -28.31 -15.55 -20.82
CA ASN A 104 -29.60 -15.91 -21.41
C ASN A 104 -30.42 -14.64 -21.72
N GLU A 105 -31.56 -14.82 -22.40
CA GLU A 105 -32.42 -13.71 -22.83
C GLU A 105 -33.00 -12.92 -21.65
N ASP A 106 -33.41 -13.58 -20.57
CA ASP A 106 -33.93 -12.91 -19.37
C ASP A 106 -32.86 -11.99 -18.72
N GLU A 107 -31.61 -12.46 -18.63
CA GLU A 107 -30.48 -11.65 -18.12
C GLU A 107 -30.15 -10.52 -19.11
N GLN A 108 -30.32 -10.73 -20.42
CA GLN A 108 -30.13 -9.68 -21.42
C GLN A 108 -31.13 -8.54 -21.22
N ASP A 109 -32.42 -8.84 -21.06
CA ASP A 109 -33.45 -7.82 -20.86
C ASP A 109 -33.23 -7.07 -19.55
N TYR A 110 -32.93 -7.79 -18.47
CA TYR A 110 -32.58 -7.18 -17.17
C TYR A 110 -31.38 -6.24 -17.28
N LEU A 111 -30.30 -6.65 -17.95
CA LEU A 111 -29.08 -5.84 -18.09
C LEU A 111 -29.29 -4.64 -19.02
N LEU A 112 -30.10 -4.77 -20.06
CA LEU A 112 -30.48 -3.66 -20.94
C LEU A 112 -31.21 -2.58 -20.14
N GLU A 113 -32.23 -2.95 -19.37
CA GLU A 113 -33.00 -2.00 -18.55
C GLU A 113 -32.17 -1.42 -17.39
N SER A 114 -31.51 -2.29 -16.62
CA SER A 114 -30.87 -1.92 -15.34
C SER A 114 -29.51 -1.23 -15.50
N TYR A 115 -28.86 -1.35 -16.66
CA TYR A 115 -27.53 -0.77 -16.89
C TYR A 115 -27.44 0.08 -18.17
N VAL A 116 -27.85 -0.47 -19.31
CA VAL A 116 -27.66 0.21 -20.60
C VAL A 116 -28.58 1.42 -20.71
N LEU A 117 -29.86 1.27 -20.38
CA LEU A 117 -30.87 2.33 -20.44
C LEU A 117 -30.96 3.12 -19.12
N ALA A 118 -30.57 2.52 -18.00
CA ALA A 118 -30.57 3.17 -16.69
C ALA A 118 -29.66 4.41 -16.63
N GLN A 119 -30.08 5.37 -15.79
CA GLN A 119 -29.26 6.50 -15.37
C GLN A 119 -28.40 6.11 -14.17
N PRO A 120 -27.18 6.69 -14.02
CA PRO A 120 -26.36 6.47 -12.84
C PRO A 120 -27.10 6.82 -11.54
N GLU A 121 -26.76 6.09 -10.48
CA GLU A 121 -27.30 6.35 -9.15
C GLU A 121 -26.93 7.75 -8.67
N ARG A 122 -27.79 8.33 -7.82
CA ARG A 122 -27.46 9.59 -7.13
C ARG A 122 -26.25 9.37 -6.23
N ILE A 123 -25.34 10.35 -6.24
CA ILE A 123 -24.20 10.37 -5.34
C ILE A 123 -24.69 10.74 -3.95
N TRP A 124 -24.34 9.94 -2.94
CA TRP A 124 -24.66 10.20 -1.53
C TRP A 124 -23.38 10.41 -0.74
N SER A 125 -23.37 11.44 0.11
CA SER A 125 -22.27 11.71 1.02
C SER A 125 -22.06 10.54 1.99
N LYS A 126 -20.80 10.12 2.15
CA LYS A 126 -20.38 9.08 3.10
C LYS A 126 -19.79 9.64 4.39
N LEU A 127 -19.93 10.95 4.62
CA LEU A 127 -19.27 11.67 5.71
C LEU A 127 -19.72 11.22 7.11
N ALA A 128 -20.97 10.78 7.28
CA ALA A 128 -21.51 10.40 8.59
C ALA A 128 -21.06 9.01 9.10
N VAL A 129 -20.19 8.32 8.38
CA VAL A 129 -19.54 7.10 8.90
C VAL A 129 -18.54 7.52 9.97
N GLU A 130 -18.72 7.05 11.22
CA GLU A 130 -17.94 7.50 12.37
C GLU A 130 -16.42 7.43 12.13
N ARG A 131 -15.94 6.32 11.56
CA ARG A 131 -14.52 6.13 11.21
C ARG A 131 -13.97 7.25 10.32
N VAL A 132 -14.75 7.68 9.32
CA VAL A 132 -14.35 8.76 8.41
C VAL A 132 -14.42 10.10 9.12
N LEU A 133 -15.52 10.33 9.85
CA LEU A 133 -15.79 11.61 10.50
C LEU A 133 -14.81 11.92 11.63
N ARG A 134 -14.35 10.91 12.37
CA ARG A 134 -13.50 11.06 13.56
C ARG A 134 -12.23 11.83 13.27
N SER A 135 -11.50 11.45 12.22
CA SER A 135 -10.28 12.13 11.79
C SER A 135 -10.55 13.56 11.34
N HIS A 136 -11.69 13.81 10.68
CA HIS A 136 -12.06 15.15 10.23
C HIS A 136 -12.46 16.07 11.39
N VAL A 137 -13.18 15.57 12.40
CA VAL A 137 -13.53 16.35 13.60
C VAL A 137 -12.25 16.75 14.35
N LEU A 138 -11.34 15.80 14.57
CA LEU A 138 -10.05 16.11 15.20
C LEU A 138 -9.26 17.13 14.38
N ALA A 139 -9.20 16.97 13.05
CA ALA A 139 -8.49 17.89 12.18
C ALA A 139 -9.09 19.31 12.19
N THR A 140 -10.42 19.45 12.23
CA THR A 140 -11.10 20.74 12.35
C THR A 140 -10.68 21.48 13.63
N ILE A 141 -10.54 20.77 14.74
CA ILE A 141 -10.09 21.35 16.02
C ILE A 141 -8.59 21.62 15.99
N ALA A 142 -7.78 20.67 15.50
CA ALA A 142 -6.32 20.76 15.50
C ALA A 142 -5.77 21.84 14.55
N ALA A 143 -6.48 22.10 13.45
CA ALA A 143 -6.18 23.16 12.50
C ALA A 143 -6.84 24.50 12.88
N ASP A 144 -7.44 24.60 14.07
CA ASP A 144 -8.02 25.82 14.62
C ASP A 144 -9.15 26.42 13.73
N PHE A 145 -9.91 25.57 13.02
CA PHE A 145 -11.11 25.98 12.25
C PHE A 145 -12.34 26.17 13.12
N ALA A 146 -12.42 25.46 14.25
CA ALA A 146 -13.49 25.59 15.23
C ALA A 146 -12.96 25.36 16.64
N HIS A 147 -13.44 26.18 17.58
CA HIS A 147 -13.02 26.17 18.98
C HIS A 147 -14.16 25.84 19.94
N THR A 148 -15.36 25.57 19.45
CA THR A 148 -16.51 25.23 20.30
C THR A 148 -17.30 24.12 19.65
N GLU A 149 -18.08 23.39 20.43
CA GLU A 149 -18.98 22.36 19.90
C GLU A 149 -19.91 22.92 18.81
N GLN A 150 -20.47 24.12 19.05
CA GLN A 150 -21.31 24.80 18.05
C GLN A 150 -20.53 25.17 16.79
N GLY A 151 -19.29 25.69 16.92
CA GLY A 151 -18.45 26.00 15.77
C GLY A 151 -18.13 24.78 14.92
N ILE A 152 -17.98 23.61 15.54
CA ILE A 152 -17.78 22.34 14.84
C ILE A 152 -19.06 21.97 14.08
N TYR A 153 -20.24 22.08 14.71
CA TYR A 153 -21.51 21.86 14.00
C TYR A 153 -21.69 22.82 12.82
N ASP A 154 -21.37 24.09 13.00
CA ASP A 154 -21.46 25.12 11.95
C ASP A 154 -20.51 24.79 10.78
N PHE A 155 -19.30 24.29 11.06
CA PHE A 155 -18.39 23.82 10.02
C PHE A 155 -18.99 22.65 9.22
N PHE A 156 -19.48 21.62 9.91
CA PHE A 156 -20.03 20.42 9.25
C PHE A 156 -21.38 20.68 8.56
N SER A 157 -22.13 21.72 8.97
CA SER A 157 -23.37 22.17 8.31
C SER A 157 -23.16 22.67 6.88
N LYS A 158 -21.92 22.98 6.48
CA LYS A 158 -21.55 23.46 5.13
C LYS A 158 -21.07 22.33 4.22
N THR A 159 -21.16 21.08 4.65
CA THR A 159 -20.67 19.92 3.89
C THR A 159 -21.73 19.40 2.92
N PHE A 160 -21.31 18.62 1.93
CA PHE A 160 -22.25 17.93 1.02
C PHE A 160 -23.20 16.99 1.77
N TYR A 161 -22.79 16.45 2.93
CA TYR A 161 -23.69 15.69 3.80
C TYR A 161 -24.84 16.56 4.30
N ALA A 162 -24.54 17.72 4.89
CA ALA A 162 -25.55 18.64 5.41
C ALA A 162 -26.37 19.35 4.31
N TYR A 163 -25.88 19.35 3.07
CA TYR A 163 -26.68 19.76 1.90
C TYR A 163 -27.72 18.70 1.52
N GLN A 164 -27.38 17.40 1.64
CA GLN A 164 -28.27 16.29 1.27
C GLN A 164 -29.21 15.84 2.40
N TYR A 165 -28.74 15.99 3.64
CA TYR A 165 -29.42 15.60 4.87
C TYR A 165 -29.46 16.80 5.81
N GLU A 166 -30.42 16.84 6.73
CA GLU A 166 -30.44 17.92 7.73
C GLU A 166 -29.19 17.89 8.63
N ALA A 167 -28.64 19.06 8.95
CA ALA A 167 -27.43 19.19 9.77
C ALA A 167 -27.55 18.49 11.15
N LYS A 168 -28.77 18.36 11.68
CA LYS A 168 -29.04 17.64 12.94
C LYS A 168 -28.66 16.16 12.88
N ALA A 169 -28.68 15.53 11.70
CA ALA A 169 -28.41 14.11 11.55
C ALA A 169 -26.95 13.73 11.89
N ILE A 170 -26.00 14.64 11.75
CA ILE A 170 -24.58 14.38 12.04
C ILE A 170 -24.17 14.78 13.47
N GLN A 171 -24.96 15.62 14.13
CA GLN A 171 -24.64 16.14 15.47
C GLN A 171 -24.41 15.02 16.47
N GLY A 172 -25.30 14.03 16.53
CA GLY A 172 -25.15 12.89 17.47
C GLY A 172 -23.87 12.08 17.25
N VAL A 173 -23.40 11.93 16.02
CA VAL A 173 -22.14 11.24 15.72
C VAL A 173 -20.95 12.12 16.12
N ILE A 174 -21.00 13.43 15.84
CA ILE A 174 -19.97 14.38 16.26
C ILE A 174 -19.86 14.42 17.78
N THR A 175 -20.97 14.45 18.53
CA THR A 175 -20.95 14.43 20.00
C THR A 175 -20.25 13.17 20.54
N LYS A 176 -20.55 11.99 19.97
CA LYS A 176 -19.87 10.74 20.32
C LYS A 176 -18.37 10.81 20.04
N ILE A 177 -18.00 11.36 18.89
CA ILE A 177 -16.59 11.55 18.51
C ILE A 177 -15.88 12.52 19.47
N LEU A 178 -16.49 13.66 19.80
CA LEU A 178 -15.92 14.63 20.74
C LEU A 178 -15.70 13.98 22.10
N LYS A 179 -16.67 13.21 22.58
CA LYS A 179 -16.53 12.42 23.82
C LYS A 179 -15.33 11.46 23.72
N PHE A 180 -15.24 10.67 22.66
CA PHE A 180 -14.11 9.77 22.44
C PHE A 180 -12.77 10.53 22.43
N LEU A 181 -12.65 11.62 21.66
CA LEU A 181 -11.41 12.40 21.55
C LEU A 181 -11.01 13.03 22.89
N HIS A 182 -11.98 13.44 23.70
CA HIS A 182 -11.76 13.97 25.04
C HIS A 182 -11.30 12.87 26.00
N ASP A 183 -12.04 11.76 26.05
CA ASP A 183 -11.75 10.63 26.94
C ASP A 183 -10.34 10.05 26.64
N GLU A 184 -9.94 10.08 25.37
CA GLU A 184 -8.61 9.68 24.89
C GLU A 184 -7.52 10.76 24.94
N ARG A 185 -7.80 11.91 25.56
CA ARG A 185 -6.88 13.04 25.77
C ARG A 185 -6.29 13.61 24.47
N MET A 186 -7.02 13.55 23.37
CA MET A 186 -6.67 14.21 22.11
C MET A 186 -7.16 15.66 22.05
N ILE A 187 -8.23 15.96 22.78
CA ILE A 187 -8.74 17.31 22.96
C ILE A 187 -8.91 17.61 24.45
N GLU A 188 -8.83 18.89 24.78
CA GLU A 188 -9.13 19.45 26.11
C GLU A 188 -10.31 20.41 25.97
N VAL A 189 -11.19 20.42 26.97
CA VAL A 189 -12.37 21.29 27.02
C VAL A 189 -12.24 22.22 28.22
N SER A 190 -12.23 23.53 27.97
CA SER A 190 -12.18 24.59 28.98
C SER A 190 -13.44 25.44 28.86
N GLY A 191 -14.47 25.14 29.67
CA GLY A 191 -15.77 25.80 29.56
C GLY A 191 -16.45 25.44 28.23
N LYS A 192 -16.53 26.40 27.30
CA LYS A 192 -17.07 26.19 25.95
C LYS A 192 -15.97 25.94 24.91
N ASP A 193 -14.73 26.25 25.26
CA ASP A 193 -13.61 26.20 24.34
C ASP A 193 -13.03 24.78 24.26
N ILE A 194 -12.74 24.33 23.06
CA ILE A 194 -12.20 23.03 22.72
C ILE A 194 -10.89 23.23 21.98
N HIS A 195 -9.82 22.60 22.48
CA HIS A 195 -8.50 22.69 21.87
C HIS A 195 -7.87 21.32 21.72
N ALA A 196 -7.16 21.09 20.62
CA ALA A 196 -6.41 19.86 20.44
C ALA A 196 -5.14 19.88 21.32
N THR A 197 -4.93 18.78 22.06
CA THR A 197 -3.71 18.55 22.84
C THR A 197 -2.51 18.34 21.91
N LYS A 198 -1.29 18.29 22.47
CA LYS A 198 -0.10 17.92 21.68
C LYS A 198 -0.25 16.54 21.03
N PHE A 199 -0.94 15.62 21.70
CA PHE A 199 -1.25 14.30 21.15
C PHE A 199 -2.24 14.40 20.00
N GLY A 200 -3.40 15.04 20.21
CA GLY A 200 -4.41 15.19 19.16
C GLY A 200 -3.90 15.95 17.93
N ARG A 201 -3.15 17.03 18.11
CA ARG A 201 -2.48 17.74 17.00
C ARG A 201 -1.53 16.81 16.25
N ARG A 202 -0.72 16.01 16.97
CA ARG A 202 0.22 15.09 16.33
C ARG A 202 -0.48 13.98 15.54
N ILE A 203 -1.58 13.44 16.04
CA ILE A 203 -2.42 12.48 15.30
C ILE A 203 -2.92 13.10 13.99
N SER A 204 -3.47 14.31 14.05
CA SER A 204 -3.94 15.03 12.87
C SER A 204 -2.83 15.30 11.85
N GLU A 205 -1.64 15.72 12.30
CA GLU A 205 -0.48 15.98 11.44
C GLU A 205 0.06 14.71 10.76
N LEU A 206 0.00 13.57 11.45
CA LEU A 206 0.41 12.27 10.93
C LEU A 206 -0.63 11.65 9.98
N TYR A 207 -1.83 12.22 9.94
CA TYR A 207 -2.97 11.80 9.13
C TYR A 207 -3.47 10.37 9.43
N ILE A 208 -3.25 9.89 10.65
CA ILE A 208 -3.72 8.57 11.11
C ILE A 208 -5.09 8.67 11.79
N ASP A 209 -5.87 7.59 11.77
CA ASP A 209 -7.12 7.48 12.54
C ASP A 209 -6.82 7.69 14.04
N PRO A 210 -7.62 8.47 14.76
CA PRO A 210 -7.51 8.58 16.21
C PRO A 210 -7.45 7.23 16.94
N VAL A 211 -8.19 6.20 16.50
CA VAL A 211 -8.08 4.85 17.10
C VAL A 211 -6.71 4.23 16.86
N THR A 212 -6.09 4.40 15.69
CA THR A 212 -4.68 4.02 15.47
C THR A 212 -3.77 4.72 16.48
N GLY A 213 -4.01 6.00 16.73
CA GLY A 213 -3.27 6.78 17.72
C GLY A 213 -3.34 6.20 19.14
N VAL A 214 -4.54 5.81 19.57
CA VAL A 214 -4.79 5.17 20.88
C VAL A 214 -4.07 3.83 20.97
N LEU A 215 -4.28 2.95 20.00
CA LEU A 215 -3.67 1.62 19.96
C LEU A 215 -2.14 1.69 20.00
N VAL A 216 -1.54 2.61 19.23
CA VAL A 216 -0.09 2.81 19.26
C VAL A 216 0.37 3.37 20.61
N ARG A 217 -0.31 4.36 21.18
CA ARG A 217 0.03 4.89 22.52
C ARG A 217 0.04 3.77 23.57
N GLU A 218 -0.97 2.91 23.57
CA GLU A 218 -1.10 1.79 24.50
C GLU A 218 -0.01 0.73 24.29
N ALA A 219 0.23 0.32 23.04
CA ALA A 219 1.29 -0.63 22.71
C ALA A 219 2.69 -0.14 23.13
N LEU A 220 2.98 1.16 22.97
CA LEU A 220 4.25 1.75 23.40
C LEU A 220 4.43 1.78 24.93
N GLN A 221 3.32 1.84 25.66
CA GLN A 221 3.28 1.88 27.12
C GLN A 221 3.35 0.47 27.74
N ILE A 222 2.52 -0.47 27.27
CA ILE A 222 2.42 -1.84 27.82
C ILE A 222 3.59 -2.70 27.32
N ARG A 223 3.85 -2.65 26.01
CA ARG A 223 4.86 -3.41 25.27
C ARG A 223 4.67 -4.92 25.30
N ALA A 224 5.27 -5.58 24.32
CA ALA A 224 5.35 -7.04 24.27
C ALA A 224 6.25 -7.58 25.39
N PRO A 225 5.97 -8.77 25.94
CA PRO A 225 6.86 -9.45 26.88
C PRO A 225 8.30 -9.58 26.38
N ARG A 226 8.46 -9.85 25.08
CA ARG A 226 9.74 -9.89 24.38
C ARG A 226 9.72 -8.91 23.21
N LEU A 227 10.34 -7.76 23.40
CA LEU A 227 10.36 -6.72 22.37
C LEU A 227 11.36 -7.05 21.25
N THR A 228 10.85 -7.27 20.04
CA THR A 228 11.62 -7.57 18.82
C THR A 228 11.14 -6.73 17.64
N ASP A 229 11.71 -6.96 16.45
CA ASP A 229 11.24 -6.30 15.23
C ASP A 229 9.77 -6.66 14.95
N LEU A 230 9.42 -7.94 15.13
CA LEU A 230 8.08 -8.46 14.94
C LEU A 230 7.05 -7.77 15.84
N SER A 231 7.42 -7.36 17.06
CA SER A 231 6.54 -6.59 17.94
C SER A 231 6.02 -5.32 17.28
N TYR A 232 6.90 -4.57 16.61
CA TYR A 232 6.49 -3.33 15.93
C TYR A 232 5.69 -3.61 14.65
N LEU A 233 5.99 -4.70 13.95
CA LEU A 233 5.23 -5.13 12.77
C LEU A 233 3.83 -5.60 13.14
N HIS A 234 3.68 -6.30 14.27
CA HIS A 234 2.40 -6.68 14.84
C HIS A 234 1.60 -5.44 15.26
N MET A 235 2.25 -4.50 15.97
CA MET A 235 1.61 -3.26 16.42
C MET A 235 0.93 -2.50 15.29
N ILE A 236 1.65 -2.24 14.20
CA ILE A 236 1.07 -1.52 13.06
C ILE A 236 0.01 -2.35 12.33
N SER A 237 0.16 -3.69 12.30
CA SER A 237 -0.78 -4.58 11.61
C SER A 237 -2.16 -4.64 12.27
N HIS A 238 -2.19 -4.48 13.60
CA HIS A 238 -3.40 -4.39 14.41
C HIS A 238 -4.19 -3.08 14.19
N THR A 239 -3.56 -2.04 13.61
CA THR A 239 -4.23 -0.74 13.45
C THR A 239 -5.28 -0.74 12.33
N PRO A 240 -6.33 0.09 12.42
CA PRO A 240 -7.33 0.22 11.36
C PRO A 240 -6.78 0.84 10.07
N ASP A 241 -5.70 1.62 10.15
CA ASP A 241 -5.04 2.26 9.00
C ASP A 241 -4.17 1.30 8.18
N MET A 242 -3.85 0.12 8.71
CA MET A 242 -3.10 -0.88 7.95
C MET A 242 -3.94 -1.46 6.81
N PHE A 243 -3.43 -1.31 5.60
CA PHE A 243 -4.08 -1.79 4.37
C PHE A 243 -3.04 -2.27 3.35
N PRO A 244 -3.32 -3.28 2.51
CA PRO A 244 -4.50 -4.16 2.52
C PRO A 244 -4.56 -5.06 3.75
N LYS A 245 -5.77 -5.41 4.16
CA LYS A 245 -5.98 -6.51 5.11
C LYS A 245 -5.79 -7.83 4.37
N LEU A 246 -4.74 -8.58 4.71
CA LEU A 246 -4.40 -9.84 4.07
C LEU A 246 -5.05 -10.99 4.85
N ARG A 247 -6.24 -11.42 4.44
CA ARG A 247 -6.85 -12.62 5.04
C ARG A 247 -6.05 -13.87 4.66
N PRO A 248 -5.85 -14.81 5.58
CA PRO A 248 -5.23 -16.09 5.24
C PRO A 248 -6.17 -16.93 4.38
N TYR A 249 -5.59 -17.71 3.47
CA TYR A 249 -6.28 -18.79 2.78
C TYR A 249 -6.24 -20.05 3.64
N SER A 250 -7.18 -20.98 3.45
CA SER A 250 -7.24 -22.23 4.21
C SER A 250 -5.91 -23.00 4.21
N ARG A 251 -5.17 -22.97 3.09
CA ARG A 251 -3.86 -23.62 2.95
C ARG A 251 -2.73 -23.00 3.79
N GLU A 252 -2.94 -21.79 4.32
CA GLU A 252 -1.95 -21.02 5.10
C GLU A 252 -2.21 -21.10 6.60
N ILE A 253 -3.38 -21.61 7.02
CA ILE A 253 -3.84 -21.57 8.41
C ILE A 253 -2.90 -22.35 9.32
N ASP A 254 -2.48 -23.56 8.94
CA ASP A 254 -1.63 -24.40 9.79
C ASP A 254 -0.25 -23.76 10.05
N GLU A 255 0.40 -23.22 9.01
CA GLU A 255 1.69 -22.55 9.19
C GLU A 255 1.53 -21.22 9.94
N LEU A 256 0.43 -20.51 9.73
CA LEU A 256 0.12 -19.28 10.45
C LEU A 256 -0.13 -19.55 11.94
N ALA A 257 -0.83 -20.62 12.29
CA ALA A 257 -1.05 -21.03 13.67
C ALA A 257 0.28 -21.35 14.36
N LEU A 258 1.19 -22.06 13.68
CA LEU A 258 2.54 -22.31 14.19
C LEU A 258 3.33 -21.01 14.40
N PHE A 259 3.21 -20.06 13.47
CA PHE A 259 3.83 -18.75 13.62
C PHE A 259 3.29 -17.99 14.84
N VAL A 260 1.97 -17.97 15.03
CA VAL A 260 1.33 -17.34 16.20
C VAL A 260 1.79 -17.98 17.51
N ASP A 261 1.85 -19.30 17.58
CA ASP A 261 2.30 -20.04 18.77
C ASP A 261 3.76 -19.71 19.13
N GLN A 262 4.65 -19.73 18.14
CA GLN A 262 6.08 -19.48 18.34
C GLN A 262 6.38 -18.02 18.74
N HIS A 263 5.60 -17.08 18.23
CA HIS A 263 5.88 -15.64 18.35
C HIS A 263 4.92 -14.90 19.28
N GLY A 264 3.96 -15.56 19.93
CA GLY A 264 2.96 -14.90 20.78
C GLY A 264 3.56 -13.98 21.85
N SER A 265 4.73 -14.34 22.43
CA SER A 265 5.43 -13.49 23.41
C SER A 265 6.04 -12.20 22.84
N GLU A 266 6.09 -12.07 21.52
CA GLU A 266 6.60 -10.91 20.80
C GLU A 266 5.46 -9.97 20.35
N PHE A 267 4.19 -10.38 20.45
CA PHE A 267 3.06 -9.56 20.05
C PHE A 267 2.77 -8.43 21.04
N MET A 268 2.44 -7.25 20.49
CA MET A 268 2.12 -6.05 21.26
C MET A 268 0.68 -6.02 21.77
N PHE A 269 -0.18 -6.88 21.23
CA PHE A 269 -1.58 -7.05 21.65
C PHE A 269 -1.82 -8.54 21.93
N PRO A 270 -2.73 -8.87 22.86
CA PRO A 270 -3.03 -10.25 23.19
C PRO A 270 -3.67 -10.98 22.00
N VAL A 271 -3.42 -12.29 21.92
CA VAL A 271 -4.11 -13.17 20.97
C VAL A 271 -5.54 -13.39 21.47
N PRO A 272 -6.58 -13.03 20.69
CA PRO A 272 -7.97 -13.25 21.09
C PRO A 272 -8.29 -14.76 21.14
N SER A 273 -9.22 -15.14 22.01
CA SER A 273 -9.71 -16.52 22.08
C SER A 273 -10.73 -16.77 20.98
N GLU A 274 -10.47 -17.79 20.13
CA GLU A 274 -11.39 -18.22 19.08
C GLU A 274 -12.79 -18.59 19.63
N TRP A 275 -12.83 -19.14 20.84
CA TRP A 275 -14.07 -19.59 21.47
C TRP A 275 -14.90 -18.46 22.07
N GLU A 276 -14.25 -17.37 22.50
CA GLU A 276 -14.91 -16.23 23.13
C GLU A 276 -15.36 -15.21 22.09
N ASP A 277 -14.53 -14.95 21.07
CA ASP A 277 -14.82 -14.00 19.99
C ASP A 277 -14.23 -14.48 18.67
N HIS A 278 -15.03 -15.22 17.92
CA HIS A 278 -14.65 -15.73 16.61
C HIS A 278 -14.33 -14.61 15.59
N ILE A 279 -15.03 -13.47 15.67
CA ILE A 279 -14.84 -12.37 14.73
C ILE A 279 -13.48 -11.70 15.00
N ALA A 280 -13.17 -11.40 16.26
CA ALA A 280 -11.88 -10.85 16.65
C ALA A 280 -10.73 -11.81 16.29
N PHE A 281 -10.95 -13.11 16.44
CA PHE A 281 -9.96 -14.11 16.03
C PHE A 281 -9.73 -14.13 14.52
N GLU A 282 -10.78 -14.08 13.69
CA GLU A 282 -10.62 -13.96 12.24
C GLU A 282 -9.87 -12.70 11.82
N GLU A 283 -10.16 -11.56 12.46
CA GLU A 283 -9.43 -10.31 12.21
C GLU A 283 -7.96 -10.49 12.57
N PHE A 284 -7.68 -11.05 13.75
CA PHE A 284 -6.34 -11.36 14.26
C PHE A 284 -5.51 -12.21 13.31
N LEU A 285 -6.09 -13.25 12.71
CA LEU A 285 -5.36 -14.06 11.74
C LEU A 285 -4.86 -13.22 10.53
N GLY A 286 -5.65 -12.23 10.11
CA GLY A 286 -5.20 -11.27 9.09
C GLY A 286 -4.06 -10.36 9.55
N GLU A 287 -4.08 -9.94 10.81
CA GLU A 287 -3.01 -9.15 11.44
C GLU A 287 -1.71 -9.96 11.54
N ALA A 288 -1.80 -11.19 12.04
CA ALA A 288 -0.67 -12.09 12.23
C ALA A 288 -0.03 -12.42 10.88
N LYS A 289 -0.85 -12.69 9.85
CA LYS A 289 -0.37 -12.88 8.48
C LYS A 289 0.36 -11.63 7.95
N LEU A 290 -0.18 -10.44 8.18
CA LEU A 290 0.46 -9.18 7.78
C LEU A 290 1.83 -8.99 8.46
N ALA A 291 1.89 -9.22 9.77
CA ALA A 291 3.13 -9.16 10.53
C ALA A 291 4.16 -10.16 10.01
N TRP A 292 3.73 -11.40 9.71
CA TRP A 292 4.59 -12.44 9.16
C TRP A 292 5.11 -12.14 7.75
N VAL A 293 4.27 -11.53 6.91
CA VAL A 293 4.67 -11.06 5.57
C VAL A 293 5.74 -9.97 5.70
N LEU A 294 5.55 -9.00 6.59
CA LEU A 294 6.52 -7.93 6.83
C LEU A 294 7.83 -8.47 7.43
N GLU A 295 7.76 -9.45 8.33
CA GLU A 295 8.93 -10.09 8.93
C GLU A 295 9.76 -10.81 7.88
N SER A 296 9.10 -11.61 7.02
CA SER A 296 9.74 -12.31 5.91
C SER A 296 10.37 -11.32 4.91
N TRP A 297 9.71 -10.19 4.68
CA TRP A 297 10.25 -9.11 3.83
C TRP A 297 11.54 -8.49 4.39
N ILE A 298 11.60 -8.21 5.70
CA ILE A 298 12.82 -7.69 6.34
C ILE A 298 13.88 -8.76 6.60
N ALA A 299 13.52 -10.04 6.44
CA ALA A 299 14.41 -11.19 6.43
C ALA A 299 15.01 -11.49 5.04
N GLU A 300 14.74 -10.66 4.04
CA GLU A 300 15.21 -10.79 2.65
C GLU A 300 14.64 -12.00 1.88
N THR A 301 13.49 -12.53 2.29
CA THR A 301 12.75 -13.47 1.45
C THR A 301 12.48 -12.83 0.08
N SER A 302 12.71 -13.61 -0.98
CA SER A 302 12.55 -13.09 -2.34
C SER A 302 11.08 -12.81 -2.63
N GLU A 303 10.79 -11.83 -3.51
CA GLU A 303 9.39 -11.52 -3.85
C GLU A 303 8.65 -12.75 -4.39
N ASP A 304 9.33 -13.60 -5.17
CA ASP A 304 8.74 -14.84 -5.70
C ASP A 304 8.37 -15.84 -4.59
N GLU A 305 9.25 -16.03 -3.59
CA GLU A 305 8.95 -16.87 -2.43
C GLU A 305 7.81 -16.29 -1.59
N MET A 306 7.78 -14.97 -1.41
CA MET A 306 6.70 -14.27 -0.70
C MET A 306 5.34 -14.51 -1.38
N ILE A 307 5.28 -14.39 -2.70
CA ILE A 307 4.06 -14.60 -3.49
C ILE A 307 3.60 -16.05 -3.37
N GLY A 308 4.53 -17.01 -3.48
CA GLY A 308 4.20 -18.44 -3.38
C GLY A 308 3.70 -18.82 -1.99
N LYS A 309 4.40 -18.38 -0.95
CA LYS A 309 4.11 -18.71 0.44
C LYS A 309 2.83 -18.05 0.95
N PHE A 310 2.68 -16.74 0.76
CA PHE A 310 1.61 -15.95 1.39
C PHE A 310 0.43 -15.60 0.46
N THR A 311 0.46 -16.08 -0.78
CA THR A 311 -0.54 -15.76 -1.81
C THR A 311 -0.73 -14.24 -2.00
N VAL A 312 0.29 -13.44 -1.69
CA VAL A 312 0.24 -11.98 -1.80
C VAL A 312 0.64 -11.61 -3.22
N GLN A 313 -0.15 -10.78 -3.91
CA GLN A 313 0.23 -10.29 -5.23
C GLN A 313 1.32 -9.21 -5.10
N PRO A 314 2.23 -9.06 -6.09
CA PRO A 314 3.31 -8.07 -6.01
C PRO A 314 2.83 -6.65 -5.64
N GLY A 315 1.73 -6.19 -6.24
CA GLY A 315 1.18 -4.88 -5.96
C GLY A 315 0.61 -4.72 -4.55
N ASP A 316 0.06 -5.79 -3.97
CA ASP A 316 -0.40 -5.78 -2.58
C ASP A 316 0.78 -5.72 -1.61
N LEU A 317 1.86 -6.48 -1.89
CA LEU A 317 3.09 -6.43 -1.11
C LEU A 317 3.64 -4.99 -1.04
N TYR A 318 3.77 -4.31 -2.18
CA TYR A 318 4.27 -2.92 -2.21
C TYR A 318 3.36 -1.96 -1.43
N ARG A 319 2.04 -2.11 -1.51
CA ARG A 319 1.10 -1.29 -0.72
C ARG A 319 1.20 -1.56 0.77
N THR A 320 1.31 -2.84 1.16
CA THR A 320 1.56 -3.26 2.54
C THR A 320 2.84 -2.61 3.07
N ILE A 321 3.92 -2.57 2.28
CA ILE A 321 5.19 -1.94 2.67
C ILE A 321 5.04 -0.42 2.81
N ASP A 322 4.36 0.25 1.87
CA ASP A 322 4.15 1.70 1.93
C ASP A 322 3.31 2.11 3.14
N SER A 323 2.22 1.38 3.41
CA SER A 323 1.39 1.57 4.62
C SER A 323 2.19 1.28 5.89
N ALA A 324 2.94 0.18 5.94
CA ALA A 324 3.77 -0.15 7.09
C ALA A 324 4.83 0.93 7.37
N LYS A 325 5.48 1.45 6.33
CA LYS A 325 6.46 2.55 6.46
C LYS A 325 5.82 3.79 7.08
N TRP A 326 4.65 4.19 6.59
CA TRP A 326 3.94 5.36 7.12
C TRP A 326 3.52 5.15 8.58
N LEU A 327 2.98 3.98 8.92
CA LEU A 327 2.57 3.67 10.29
C LEU A 327 3.75 3.55 11.25
N LEU A 328 4.87 2.94 10.86
CA LEU A 328 6.09 2.92 11.66
C LEU A 328 6.66 4.32 11.88
N HIS A 329 6.57 5.19 10.87
CA HIS A 329 6.93 6.60 11.04
C HIS A 329 6.01 7.27 12.07
N ALA A 330 4.69 7.10 11.95
CA ALA A 330 3.74 7.62 12.92
C ALA A 330 4.02 7.11 14.34
N SER A 331 4.27 5.81 14.51
CA SER A 331 4.64 5.21 15.79
C SER A 331 5.94 5.78 16.34
N HIS A 332 6.95 6.03 15.51
CA HIS A 332 8.20 6.67 15.92
C HIS A 332 7.96 8.10 16.43
N GLU A 333 7.10 8.84 15.75
CA GLU A 333 6.74 10.20 16.15
C GLU A 333 5.93 10.26 17.45
N LEU A 334 5.03 9.31 17.67
CA LEU A 334 4.31 9.15 18.93
C LEU A 334 5.23 8.69 20.06
N ALA A 335 6.13 7.74 19.82
CA ALA A 335 7.15 7.33 20.78
C ALA A 335 8.02 8.51 21.23
N ARG A 336 8.38 9.40 20.29
CA ARG A 336 9.12 10.63 20.59
C ARG A 336 8.29 11.60 21.43
N LEU A 337 7.02 11.79 21.09
CA LEU A 337 6.10 12.65 21.84
C LEU A 337 5.91 12.18 23.29
N PHE A 338 5.73 10.88 23.49
CA PHE A 338 5.57 10.25 24.80
C PHE A 338 6.90 9.94 25.51
N LYS A 339 8.03 10.36 24.94
CA LYS A 339 9.38 10.24 25.52
C LYS A 339 9.89 8.81 25.73
N HIS A 340 9.41 7.84 24.94
CA HIS A 340 9.95 6.47 24.90
C HIS A 340 11.29 6.42 24.14
N LYS A 341 12.32 7.07 24.69
CA LYS A 341 13.63 7.23 24.03
C LYS A 341 14.38 5.92 23.81
N ASP A 342 14.08 4.92 24.62
CA ASP A 342 14.73 3.61 24.63
C ASP A 342 14.38 2.76 23.40
N ILE A 343 13.19 2.96 22.81
CA ILE A 343 12.73 2.21 21.62
C ILE A 343 12.94 2.96 20.31
N LEU A 344 13.23 4.27 20.33
CA LEU A 344 13.42 5.07 19.12
C LEU A 344 14.48 4.48 18.17
N PRO A 345 15.65 4.00 18.65
CA PRO A 345 16.66 3.42 17.76
C PRO A 345 16.17 2.15 17.05
N SER A 346 15.53 1.22 17.78
CA SER A 346 15.03 -0.03 17.21
C SER A 346 13.88 0.22 16.24
N LEU A 347 12.94 1.09 16.59
CA LEU A 347 11.82 1.45 15.72
C LEU A 347 12.29 2.17 14.43
N SER A 348 13.25 3.08 14.53
CA SER A 348 13.87 3.74 13.37
C SER A 348 14.59 2.75 12.46
N GLU A 349 15.20 1.72 13.04
CA GLU A 349 15.84 0.67 12.28
C GLU A 349 14.84 -0.24 11.55
N VAL A 350 13.78 -0.70 12.24
CA VAL A 350 12.71 -1.49 11.63
C VAL A 350 12.05 -0.72 10.50
N MET A 351 11.79 0.58 10.68
CA MET A 351 11.27 1.45 9.63
C MET A 351 12.19 1.45 8.39
N GLN A 352 13.51 1.59 8.56
CA GLN A 352 14.47 1.53 7.45
C GLN A 352 14.50 0.15 6.79
N ARG A 353 14.44 -0.93 7.59
CA ARG A 353 14.44 -2.31 7.11
C ARG A 353 13.17 -2.64 6.34
N VAL A 354 11.99 -2.22 6.81
CA VAL A 354 10.72 -2.36 6.08
C VAL A 354 10.76 -1.56 4.77
N GLN A 355 11.26 -0.33 4.77
CA GLN A 355 11.37 0.45 3.54
C GLN A 355 12.26 -0.22 2.47
N LYS A 356 13.30 -0.93 2.89
CA LYS A 356 14.31 -1.50 1.99
C LYS A 356 14.16 -3.01 1.75
N GLY A 357 13.43 -3.69 2.63
CA GLY A 357 13.33 -5.14 2.78
C GLY A 357 14.68 -5.81 2.86
N VAL A 358 15.42 -5.46 3.93
CA VAL A 358 16.75 -6.00 4.20
C VAL A 358 16.95 -6.33 5.67
N LYS A 359 17.88 -7.26 5.94
CA LYS A 359 18.41 -7.50 7.27
C LYS A 359 19.28 -6.31 7.73
N ARG A 360 19.48 -6.22 9.04
CA ARG A 360 20.18 -5.12 9.73
C ARG A 360 21.55 -4.83 9.10
N GLU A 361 22.32 -5.86 8.73
CA GLU A 361 23.68 -5.71 8.22
C GLU A 361 23.79 -5.00 6.86
N LEU A 362 22.69 -4.90 6.09
CA LEU A 362 22.69 -4.26 4.77
C LEU A 362 22.30 -2.78 4.82
N LEU A 363 21.83 -2.27 5.96
CA LEU A 363 21.40 -0.88 6.13
C LEU A 363 22.44 0.15 5.66
N PRO A 364 23.76 -0.01 5.91
CA PRO A 364 24.75 0.92 5.38
C PRO A 364 24.79 0.98 3.85
N LEU A 365 24.50 -0.14 3.17
CA LEU A 365 24.63 -0.27 1.72
C LEU A 365 23.39 0.26 0.97
N VAL A 366 22.19 -0.03 1.47
CA VAL A 366 20.91 0.36 0.84
C VAL A 366 20.57 1.85 0.95
N ARG A 367 21.40 2.62 1.66
CA ARG A 367 21.39 4.09 1.65
C ARG A 367 21.88 4.66 0.32
N LEU A 368 22.70 3.91 -0.42
CA LEU A 368 23.21 4.33 -1.70
C LEU A 368 22.11 4.24 -2.77
N GLU A 369 21.98 5.32 -3.54
CA GLU A 369 21.05 5.40 -4.65
C GLU A 369 21.39 4.35 -5.72
N GLY A 370 20.39 3.60 -6.15
CA GLY A 370 20.55 2.48 -7.10
C GLY A 370 20.89 1.15 -6.44
N ILE A 371 21.07 1.09 -5.12
CA ILE A 371 21.33 -0.15 -4.37
C ILE A 371 20.07 -0.58 -3.61
N GLY A 372 19.31 -1.50 -4.20
CA GLY A 372 18.21 -2.21 -3.54
C GLY A 372 18.67 -3.49 -2.83
N ARG A 373 17.74 -4.25 -2.24
CA ARG A 373 18.03 -5.46 -1.45
C ARG A 373 19.02 -6.42 -2.13
N VAL A 374 18.78 -6.73 -3.42
CA VAL A 374 19.49 -7.80 -4.13
C VAL A 374 20.94 -7.38 -4.35
N ARG A 375 21.15 -6.15 -4.82
CA ARG A 375 22.49 -5.59 -5.01
C ARG A 375 23.23 -5.43 -3.68
N ALA A 376 22.55 -5.02 -2.62
CA ALA A 376 23.15 -4.92 -1.29
C ALA A 376 23.64 -6.28 -0.78
N ARG A 377 22.84 -7.34 -0.93
CA ARG A 377 23.23 -8.69 -0.54
C ARG A 377 24.40 -9.22 -1.38
N ILE A 378 24.41 -8.97 -2.68
CA ILE A 378 25.54 -9.33 -3.57
C ILE A 378 26.83 -8.64 -3.12
N LEU A 379 26.78 -7.32 -2.85
CA LEU A 379 27.93 -6.57 -2.33
C LEU A 379 28.42 -7.14 -0.99
N TYR A 380 27.49 -7.40 -0.07
CA TYR A 380 27.81 -7.92 1.25
C TYR A 380 28.50 -9.29 1.18
N ASN A 381 27.97 -10.20 0.35
CA ASN A 381 28.55 -11.54 0.14
C ASN A 381 29.92 -11.47 -0.57
N ALA A 382 30.19 -10.41 -1.34
CA ALA A 382 31.49 -10.13 -1.95
C ALA A 382 32.51 -9.46 -0.99
N ASN A 383 32.21 -9.46 0.32
CA ASN A 383 32.95 -8.78 1.38
C ASN A 383 33.08 -7.26 1.18
N LEU A 384 32.06 -6.64 0.58
CA LEU A 384 31.93 -5.19 0.46
C LEU A 384 30.79 -4.73 1.37
N LYS A 385 31.05 -4.74 2.68
CA LYS A 385 30.02 -4.63 3.72
C LYS A 385 29.77 -3.18 4.14
N THR A 386 30.75 -2.31 3.93
CA THR A 386 30.70 -0.91 4.38
C THR A 386 30.91 0.08 3.23
N ILE A 387 30.53 1.34 3.47
CA ILE A 387 30.84 2.46 2.57
C ILE A 387 32.34 2.58 2.32
N ALA A 388 33.18 2.30 3.33
CA ALA A 388 34.63 2.33 3.22
C ALA A 388 35.15 1.23 2.27
N ASP A 389 34.58 0.03 2.32
CA ASP A 389 34.94 -1.07 1.42
C ASP A 389 34.61 -0.71 -0.02
N LEU A 390 33.43 -0.13 -0.27
CA LEU A 390 33.01 0.34 -1.59
C LEU A 390 33.89 1.47 -2.12
N LYS A 391 34.30 2.40 -1.25
CA LYS A 391 35.23 3.47 -1.58
C LYS A 391 36.59 2.93 -2.04
N LYS A 392 37.10 1.89 -1.39
CA LYS A 392 38.41 1.26 -1.69
C LYS A 392 38.37 0.27 -2.86
N ALA A 393 37.24 -0.41 -3.09
CA ALA A 393 37.14 -1.49 -4.08
C ALA A 393 37.46 -1.03 -5.51
N HIS A 394 38.23 -1.77 -6.31
CA HIS A 394 38.42 -1.41 -7.72
C HIS A 394 37.10 -1.46 -8.51
N ILE A 395 36.93 -0.56 -9.49
CA ILE A 395 35.70 -0.51 -10.30
C ILE A 395 35.47 -1.82 -11.09
N LYS A 396 36.56 -2.50 -11.48
CA LYS A 396 36.49 -3.85 -12.07
C LYS A 396 35.86 -4.88 -11.14
N LYS A 397 36.20 -4.85 -9.84
CA LYS A 397 35.58 -5.73 -8.84
C LYS A 397 34.08 -5.44 -8.69
N LEU A 398 33.67 -4.18 -8.79
CA LEU A 398 32.24 -3.82 -8.73
C LEU A 398 31.49 -4.31 -9.98
N THR A 399 32.08 -4.13 -11.15
CA THR A 399 31.45 -4.46 -12.44
C THR A 399 31.42 -5.95 -12.75
N SER A 400 32.30 -6.74 -12.14
CA SER A 400 32.25 -8.21 -12.22
C SER A 400 31.13 -8.82 -11.39
N LEU A 401 30.48 -8.05 -10.50
CA LEU A 401 29.41 -8.58 -9.65
C LEU A 401 28.08 -8.62 -10.42
N PRO A 402 27.27 -9.67 -10.23
CA PRO A 402 25.97 -9.77 -10.88
C PRO A 402 25.10 -8.55 -10.59
N LEU A 403 24.37 -8.08 -11.60
CA LEU A 403 23.45 -6.93 -11.51
C LEU A 403 24.10 -5.57 -11.17
N ILE A 404 25.43 -5.49 -11.11
CA ILE A 404 26.18 -4.25 -10.89
C ILE A 404 26.91 -3.88 -12.18
N GLY A 405 26.17 -3.35 -13.15
CA GLY A 405 26.76 -2.84 -14.39
C GLY A 405 27.58 -1.55 -14.19
N LEU A 406 28.24 -1.08 -15.25
CA LEU A 406 29.15 0.07 -15.19
C LEU A 406 28.49 1.36 -14.68
N LYS A 407 27.25 1.63 -15.10
CA LYS A 407 26.48 2.78 -14.61
C LYS A 407 26.25 2.73 -13.10
N VAL A 408 25.93 1.56 -12.57
CA VAL A 408 25.69 1.36 -11.13
C VAL A 408 27.01 1.45 -10.37
N ALA A 409 28.06 0.77 -10.85
CA ALA A 409 29.38 0.80 -10.23
C ALA A 409 29.95 2.23 -10.14
N LYS A 410 29.80 3.02 -11.20
CA LYS A 410 30.17 4.44 -11.18
C LYS A 410 29.36 5.21 -10.15
N LYS A 411 28.04 5.03 -10.12
CA LYS A 411 27.17 5.72 -9.17
C LYS A 411 27.52 5.38 -7.71
N ILE A 412 27.93 4.15 -7.43
CA ILE A 412 28.47 3.75 -6.12
C ILE A 412 29.75 4.54 -5.83
N LYS A 413 30.69 4.61 -6.77
CA LYS A 413 31.96 5.33 -6.58
C LYS A 413 31.77 6.82 -6.35
N ASP A 414 30.92 7.45 -7.15
CA ASP A 414 30.60 8.87 -7.03
C ASP A 414 29.99 9.18 -5.64
N GLN A 415 29.05 8.34 -5.16
CA GLN A 415 28.42 8.52 -3.84
C GLN A 415 29.35 8.22 -2.65
N THR A 416 30.32 7.32 -2.82
CA THR A 416 31.25 6.92 -1.75
C THR A 416 32.54 7.76 -1.74
N GLY A 417 32.70 8.69 -2.70
CA GLY A 417 33.92 9.46 -2.88
C GLY A 417 35.12 8.60 -3.30
N GLY A 418 34.88 7.50 -4.01
CA GLY A 418 35.92 6.62 -4.51
C GLY A 418 36.53 7.13 -5.81
N PHE A 419 37.85 6.95 -5.99
CA PHE A 419 38.55 7.41 -7.19
C PHE A 419 38.38 6.43 -8.36
N ILE A 420 38.15 6.97 -9.57
CA ILE A 420 38.12 6.22 -10.83
C ILE A 420 39.20 6.79 -11.75
N LYS A 421 40.16 5.97 -12.18
CA LYS A 421 41.16 6.38 -13.17
C LYS A 421 40.47 6.65 -14.52
N SER A 422 40.71 7.83 -15.11
CA SER A 422 40.06 8.30 -16.34
C SER A 422 40.28 7.37 -17.55
N GLU A 423 41.46 6.77 -17.67
CA GLU A 423 41.79 5.80 -18.72
C GLU A 423 41.05 4.47 -18.54
N GLU A 424 40.92 3.99 -17.30
CA GLU A 424 40.23 2.75 -16.97
C GLU A 424 38.73 2.88 -17.25
N TRP A 425 38.15 4.03 -16.94
CA TRP A 425 36.77 4.36 -17.28
C TRP A 425 36.51 4.38 -18.79
N LYS A 426 37.42 4.99 -19.58
CA LYS A 426 37.31 5.03 -21.06
C LYS A 426 37.39 3.63 -21.67
N LYS A 427 38.24 2.74 -21.15
CA LYS A 427 38.36 1.35 -21.63
C LYS A 427 37.10 0.54 -21.33
N LEU A 428 36.58 0.64 -20.11
CA LEU A 428 35.36 -0.09 -19.71
C LEU A 428 34.12 0.36 -20.50
N LYS A 429 33.99 1.67 -20.75
CA LYS A 429 32.87 2.22 -21.53
C LYS A 429 32.85 1.72 -22.99
N LYS A 430 34.02 1.62 -23.62
CA LYS A 430 34.15 1.06 -24.99
C LYS A 430 33.76 -0.42 -25.07
N GLY A 431 34.05 -1.21 -24.03
CA GLY A 431 33.66 -2.62 -23.97
C GLY A 431 32.14 -2.82 -23.88
N GLU A 432 31.46 -2.04 -23.03
CA GLU A 432 30.00 -2.12 -22.83
C GLU A 432 29.21 -1.70 -24.10
N GLU A 433 29.69 -0.67 -24.82
CA GLU A 433 29.11 -0.24 -26.10
C GLU A 433 29.29 -1.29 -27.21
N SER A 434 30.35 -2.11 -27.15
CA SER A 434 30.60 -3.19 -28.11
C SER A 434 29.71 -4.41 -27.85
N GLU A 435 29.51 -4.79 -26.58
CA GLU A 435 28.61 -5.89 -26.19
C GLU A 435 27.14 -5.55 -26.45
N GLN A 436 26.70 -4.30 -26.18
CA GLN A 436 25.32 -3.88 -26.48
C GLN A 436 25.00 -3.89 -27.97
N LYS A 437 25.94 -3.49 -28.84
CA LYS A 437 25.75 -3.53 -30.29
C LYS A 437 25.58 -4.97 -30.81
N ALA A 438 26.39 -5.91 -30.31
CA ALA A 438 26.32 -7.31 -30.72
C ALA A 438 24.98 -7.98 -30.34
N ILE A 439 24.34 -7.58 -29.24
CA ILE A 439 23.04 -8.11 -28.81
C ILE A 439 21.88 -7.52 -29.64
N THR A 440 22.01 -6.30 -30.15
CA THR A 440 20.98 -5.68 -31.00
C THR A 440 21.04 -6.08 -32.48
N GLU A 441 22.11 -6.76 -32.89
CA GLU A 441 22.34 -7.25 -34.26
C GLU A 441 21.94 -8.73 -34.45
N TYR A 442 21.38 -9.38 -33.42
CA TYR A 442 20.67 -10.67 -33.47
C TYR A 442 19.19 -10.47 -33.14
#